data_AF-A0A0D6KU69-F1
#
_entry.id   AF-A0A0D6KU69-F1
#
_cell.length_a   1.000
_cell.length_b   1.000
_cell.length_c   1.000
_cell.angle_alpha   90.00
_cell.angle_beta   90.00
_cell.angle_gamma   90.00
#
_symmetry.space_group_name_H-M   'P 1'
#
loop_
_entity.id
_entity.type
_entity.pdbx_description
1 polymer ?
#
loop_
_entity_poly.entity_id
_entity_poly.type
_entity_poly.pdbx_seq_one_letter_code
_entity_poly.pdbx_strand_id
1 'polypeptide(L)'
;MSDKIPKLQRLSQHFWVGLGCQQGVSRKLIETAIEQVLRENQLHQSGLAKGFGGAIAGLATINNKASEVGLVEFCQLHNISLKTYPAEILRLVSVPNPGEITAQVMGTPSVAEAAAMLAAGNIDWQSTIGLQVGKNEEQFSTHQSLQLNAHLANLTPYLIDIGVRCLVPKQIFRLNDEPKAVTIAVAALIPPLSENNLAR
;
A
#
# COMPACT_ATOMS: atom_id res chain seq x y z
N MET A 1 26.25 20.54 19.68
CA MET A 1 26.09 19.11 19.32
C MET A 1 25.05 19.02 18.22
N SER A 2 25.47 18.80 16.97
CA SER A 2 24.55 18.44 15.88
C SER A 2 24.42 16.93 15.90
N ASP A 3 23.23 16.43 16.20
CA ASP A 3 22.88 15.03 16.00
C ASP A 3 22.95 14.71 14.51
N LYS A 4 24.12 14.21 14.11
CA LYS A 4 24.32 13.58 12.81
C LYS A 4 23.57 12.26 12.86
N ILE A 5 22.33 12.26 12.40
CA ILE A 5 21.66 11.03 11.97
C ILE A 5 22.63 10.37 10.96
N PRO A 6 23.13 9.15 11.24
CA PRO A 6 24.11 8.52 10.38
C PRO A 6 23.59 8.41 8.96
N LYS A 7 24.49 8.59 8.00
CA LYS A 7 24.33 8.41 6.54
C LYS A 7 24.01 6.95 6.16
N LEU A 8 23.17 6.26 6.91
CA LEU A 8 22.69 4.93 6.60
C LEU A 8 21.58 5.08 5.57
N GLN A 9 21.95 4.75 4.33
CA GLN A 9 21.04 4.14 3.37
C GLN A 9 19.76 4.94 3.11
N ARG A 10 19.91 5.89 2.19
CA ARG A 10 18.86 6.34 1.28
C ARG A 10 18.44 5.15 0.38
N LEU A 11 17.98 4.04 1.00
CA LEU A 11 17.11 3.08 0.33
C LEU A 11 15.99 3.95 -0.21
N SER A 12 15.72 3.84 -1.49
CA SER A 12 14.61 4.48 -2.19
C SER A 12 13.29 4.06 -1.52
N GLN A 13 12.99 4.68 -0.37
CA GLN A 13 11.83 4.47 0.50
C GLN A 13 10.63 5.06 -0.23
N HIS A 14 10.14 4.33 -1.21
CA HIS A 14 8.90 4.68 -1.86
C HIS A 14 7.76 4.08 -1.05
N PHE A 15 6.92 4.94 -0.50
CA PHE A 15 5.76 4.53 0.28
C PHE A 15 4.65 4.03 -0.65
N TRP A 16 3.95 2.98 -0.25
CA TRP A 16 2.67 2.62 -0.86
C TRP A 16 1.54 3.19 -0.02
N VAL A 17 0.63 3.90 -0.68
CA VAL A 17 -0.54 4.48 -0.04
C VAL A 17 -1.75 3.62 -0.36
N GLY A 18 -2.34 3.03 0.66
CA GLY A 18 -3.58 2.30 0.54
C GLY A 18 -4.78 3.21 0.73
N LEU A 19 -5.80 3.04 -0.11
CA LEU A 19 -6.95 3.93 -0.17
C LEU A 19 -8.27 3.15 -0.13
N GLY A 20 -9.15 3.49 0.80
CA GLY A 20 -10.57 3.16 0.77
C GLY A 20 -11.40 4.43 0.58
N CYS A 21 -12.50 4.37 -0.17
CA CYS A 21 -13.33 5.54 -0.40
C CYS A 21 -14.79 5.20 -0.70
N GLN A 22 -15.68 6.16 -0.46
CA GLN A 22 -17.06 6.10 -0.97
C GLN A 22 -17.08 6.32 -2.49
N GLN A 23 -18.21 5.99 -3.15
CA GLN A 23 -18.35 6.20 -4.59
C GLN A 23 -18.47 7.69 -4.94
N GLY A 24 -17.80 8.11 -6.01
CA GLY A 24 -17.78 9.48 -6.52
C GLY A 24 -17.04 10.46 -5.61
N VAL A 25 -16.00 10.01 -4.91
CA VAL A 25 -15.11 10.93 -4.17
C VAL A 25 -14.34 11.79 -5.16
N SER A 26 -14.14 13.06 -4.83
CA SER A 26 -13.38 13.97 -5.71
C SER A 26 -11.89 13.65 -5.67
N ARG A 27 -11.19 13.93 -6.78
CA ARG A 27 -9.72 13.94 -6.81
C ARG A 27 -9.14 14.85 -5.73
N LYS A 28 -9.75 16.02 -5.51
CA LYS A 28 -9.33 17.01 -4.52
C LYS A 28 -9.34 16.45 -3.10
N LEU A 29 -10.38 15.73 -2.70
CA LEU A 29 -10.45 15.06 -1.41
C LEU A 29 -9.34 14.02 -1.25
N ILE A 30 -9.09 13.22 -2.27
CA ILE A 30 -8.00 12.21 -2.28
C ILE A 30 -6.65 12.90 -2.12
N GLU A 31 -6.37 13.89 -2.96
CA GLU A 31 -5.12 14.66 -2.97
C GLU A 31 -4.85 15.31 -1.61
N THR A 32 -5.84 16.01 -1.07
CA THR A 32 -5.73 16.68 0.25
C THR A 32 -5.47 15.67 1.36
N ALA A 33 -6.17 14.53 1.35
CA ALA A 33 -6.01 13.51 2.38
C ALA A 33 -4.60 12.88 2.35
N ILE A 34 -4.09 12.56 1.16
CA ILE A 34 -2.73 11.98 1.05
C ILE A 34 -1.67 13.00 1.48
N GLU A 35 -1.76 14.26 1.03
CA GLU A 35 -0.82 15.30 1.44
C GLU A 35 -0.80 15.50 2.97
N GLN A 36 -1.98 15.50 3.58
CA GLN A 36 -2.14 15.67 5.01
C GLN A 36 -1.53 14.49 5.78
N VAL A 37 -1.84 13.24 5.39
CA VAL A 37 -1.27 12.04 6.03
C VAL A 37 0.24 12.04 5.94
N LEU A 38 0.80 12.28 4.77
CA LEU A 38 2.26 12.30 4.60
C LEU A 38 2.91 13.41 5.42
N ARG A 39 2.24 14.57 5.57
CA ARG A 39 2.74 15.71 6.35
C ARG A 39 2.71 15.45 7.84
N GLU A 40 1.58 14.99 8.36
CA GLU A 40 1.40 14.73 9.79
C GLU A 40 2.33 13.61 10.28
N ASN A 41 2.65 12.65 9.41
CA ASN A 41 3.53 11.53 9.74
C ASN A 41 5.00 11.76 9.32
N GLN A 42 5.36 12.97 8.89
CA GLN A 42 6.74 13.34 8.51
C GLN A 42 7.33 12.45 7.39
N LEU A 43 6.47 11.96 6.49
CA LEU A 43 6.82 11.11 5.35
C LEU A 43 7.05 11.92 4.06
N HIS A 44 7.10 13.25 4.13
CA HIS A 44 7.52 14.11 3.02
C HIS A 44 9.04 14.19 2.95
N GLN A 45 9.62 14.00 1.76
CA GLN A 45 11.05 14.24 1.57
C GLN A 45 11.33 15.74 1.73
N SER A 46 12.25 16.07 2.64
CA SER A 46 12.77 17.42 2.76
C SER A 46 13.68 17.73 1.58
N GLY A 47 13.21 18.60 0.68
CA GLY A 47 14.02 19.21 -0.35
C GLY A 47 13.69 18.73 -1.77
N LEU A 48 13.13 19.67 -2.55
CA LEU A 48 13.17 19.75 -4.02
C LEU A 48 12.09 19.03 -4.84
N ALA A 49 11.28 18.11 -4.32
CA ALA A 49 10.15 17.56 -5.08
C ALA A 49 8.85 18.33 -4.75
N LYS A 50 8.36 19.13 -5.71
CA LYS A 50 6.97 19.62 -5.69
C LYS A 50 6.07 18.46 -6.12
N GLY A 51 5.19 18.00 -5.23
CA GLY A 51 4.20 16.95 -5.51
C GLY A 51 4.62 15.56 -5.06
N PHE A 52 3.74 14.59 -5.32
CA PHE A 52 3.86 13.20 -4.85
C PHE A 52 5.00 12.38 -5.48
N GLY A 53 5.54 12.82 -6.63
CA GLY A 53 6.38 12.04 -7.55
C GLY A 53 7.78 11.64 -7.08
N GLY A 54 8.11 11.80 -5.80
CA GLY A 54 9.37 11.31 -5.22
C GLY A 54 9.23 10.54 -3.90
N ALA A 55 8.04 10.56 -3.27
CA ALA A 55 7.80 9.95 -1.97
C ALA A 55 6.97 8.66 -2.07
N ILE A 56 5.98 8.61 -2.98
CA ILE A 56 5.08 7.45 -3.09
C ILE A 56 5.36 6.63 -4.36
N ALA A 57 5.49 5.31 -4.19
CA ALA A 57 5.64 4.36 -5.29
C ALA A 57 4.34 4.20 -6.09
N GLY A 58 3.20 4.33 -5.42
CA GLY A 58 1.92 3.97 -5.98
C GLY A 58 0.77 4.07 -4.99
N LEU A 59 -0.44 4.01 -5.52
CA LEU A 59 -1.66 3.80 -4.76
C LEU A 59 -2.09 2.33 -4.81
N ALA A 60 -2.78 1.88 -3.78
CA ALA A 60 -3.35 0.55 -3.72
C ALA A 60 -4.79 0.57 -3.18
N THR A 61 -5.69 -0.19 -3.79
CA THR A 61 -7.10 -0.25 -3.34
C THR A 61 -7.76 -1.61 -3.66
N ILE A 62 -9.06 -1.73 -3.40
CA ILE A 62 -9.89 -2.88 -3.74
C ILE A 62 -10.35 -2.84 -5.21
N ASN A 63 -10.50 -3.99 -5.87
CA ASN A 63 -10.82 -4.09 -7.30
C ASN A 63 -12.04 -3.28 -7.76
N ASN A 64 -13.12 -3.23 -6.96
CA ASN A 64 -14.31 -2.45 -7.34
C ASN A 64 -14.09 -0.93 -7.34
N LYS A 65 -12.89 -0.46 -6.94
CA LYS A 65 -12.45 0.94 -7.03
C LYS A 65 -11.48 1.22 -8.16
N ALA A 66 -11.15 0.23 -9.00
CA ALA A 66 -10.25 0.42 -10.14
C ALA A 66 -10.68 1.56 -11.09
N SER A 67 -12.00 1.75 -11.25
CA SER A 67 -12.59 2.76 -12.14
C SER A 67 -13.21 3.95 -11.39
N GLU A 68 -12.86 4.14 -10.11
CA GLU A 68 -13.34 5.30 -9.35
C GLU A 68 -12.74 6.59 -9.94
N VAL A 69 -13.59 7.48 -10.45
CA VAL A 69 -13.17 8.63 -11.28
C VAL A 69 -12.13 9.49 -10.57
N GLY A 70 -12.38 9.91 -9.33
CA GLY A 70 -11.43 10.75 -8.59
C GLY A 70 -10.08 10.08 -8.34
N LEU A 71 -10.06 8.75 -8.20
CA LEU A 71 -8.83 7.98 -8.03
C LEU A 71 -8.05 7.86 -9.34
N VAL A 72 -8.74 7.56 -10.45
CA VAL A 72 -8.14 7.48 -11.78
C VAL A 72 -7.55 8.83 -12.18
N GLU A 73 -8.30 9.92 -11.97
CA GLU A 73 -7.84 11.28 -12.22
C GLU A 73 -6.60 11.63 -11.39
N PHE A 74 -6.56 11.25 -10.11
CA PHE A 74 -5.39 11.45 -9.25
C PHE A 74 -4.16 10.73 -9.81
N CYS A 75 -4.29 9.43 -10.11
CA CYS A 75 -3.20 8.62 -10.64
C CYS A 75 -2.68 9.16 -11.97
N GLN A 76 -3.56 9.58 -12.87
CA GLN A 76 -3.18 10.18 -14.15
C GLN A 76 -2.47 11.52 -13.97
N LEU A 77 -3.01 12.42 -13.15
CA LEU A 77 -2.45 13.75 -12.91
C LEU A 77 -1.03 13.69 -12.36
N HIS A 78 -0.77 12.74 -11.46
CA HIS A 78 0.53 12.62 -10.78
C HIS A 78 1.44 11.54 -11.37
N ASN A 79 1.01 10.86 -12.44
CA ASN A 79 1.74 9.75 -13.06
C ASN A 79 2.09 8.63 -12.04
N ILE A 80 1.11 8.24 -11.23
CA ILE A 80 1.26 7.26 -10.14
C ILE A 80 0.59 5.96 -10.54
N SER A 81 1.27 4.83 -10.29
CA SER A 81 0.71 3.51 -10.53
C SER A 81 -0.40 3.17 -9.52
N LEU A 82 -1.49 2.58 -10.00
CA LEU A 82 -2.55 2.04 -9.16
C LEU A 82 -2.49 0.51 -9.15
N LYS A 83 -2.34 -0.09 -7.98
CA LYS A 83 -2.56 -1.53 -7.76
C LYS A 83 -3.95 -1.77 -7.20
N THR A 84 -4.60 -2.84 -7.65
CA THR A 84 -5.89 -3.25 -7.11
C THR A 84 -5.85 -4.70 -6.68
N TYR A 85 -6.58 -5.01 -5.61
CA TYR A 85 -6.67 -6.34 -5.04
C TYR A 85 -8.12 -6.75 -4.84
N PRO A 86 -8.47 -8.02 -5.01
CA PRO A 86 -9.78 -8.51 -4.66
C PRO A 86 -9.92 -8.66 -3.15
N ALA A 87 -11.15 -8.64 -2.64
CA ALA A 87 -11.45 -8.73 -1.22
C ALA A 87 -10.85 -10.00 -0.58
N GLU A 88 -10.90 -11.12 -1.31
CA GLU A 88 -10.38 -12.42 -0.90
C GLU A 88 -8.87 -12.45 -0.65
N ILE A 89 -8.11 -11.55 -1.26
CA ILE A 89 -6.67 -11.42 -1.02
C ILE A 89 -6.43 -10.42 0.11
N LEU A 90 -7.17 -9.29 0.10
CA LEU A 90 -7.09 -8.29 1.17
C LEU A 90 -7.41 -8.89 2.55
N ARG A 91 -8.37 -9.81 2.64
CA ARG A 91 -8.76 -10.46 3.91
C ARG A 91 -7.65 -11.30 4.54
N LEU A 92 -6.67 -11.73 3.73
CA LEU A 92 -5.55 -12.55 4.21
C LEU A 92 -4.53 -11.70 4.97
N VAL A 93 -4.69 -10.38 5.02
CA VAL A 93 -3.79 -9.50 5.77
C VAL A 93 -4.43 -9.17 7.11
N SER A 94 -3.79 -9.62 8.19
CA SER A 94 -4.00 -9.04 9.52
C SER A 94 -3.47 -7.62 9.53
N VAL A 95 -4.35 -6.67 9.85
CA VAL A 95 -4.10 -5.22 9.76
C VAL A 95 -4.07 -4.56 11.14
N PRO A 96 -3.41 -3.40 11.30
CA PRO A 96 -3.32 -2.71 12.59
C PRO A 96 -4.67 -2.26 13.17
N ASN A 97 -5.59 -1.80 12.31
CA ASN A 97 -6.88 -1.26 12.74
C ASN A 97 -8.03 -1.95 11.98
N PRO A 98 -8.43 -3.19 12.36
CA PRO A 98 -9.53 -3.89 11.70
C PRO A 98 -10.89 -3.20 11.97
N GLY A 99 -11.81 -3.24 11.01
CA GLY A 99 -13.17 -2.74 11.17
C GLY A 99 -14.21 -3.82 10.86
N GLU A 100 -15.09 -4.12 11.82
CA GLU A 100 -16.12 -5.17 11.66
C GLU A 100 -17.13 -4.86 10.55
N ILE A 101 -17.63 -3.62 10.50
CA ILE A 101 -18.56 -3.19 9.45
C ILE A 101 -17.88 -3.29 8.07
N THR A 102 -16.62 -2.88 7.97
CA THR A 102 -15.85 -3.00 6.73
C THR A 102 -15.66 -4.47 6.34
N ALA A 103 -15.38 -5.36 7.30
CA ALA A 103 -15.28 -6.79 7.05
C ALA A 103 -16.57 -7.37 6.49
N GLN A 104 -17.73 -6.98 7.04
CA GLN A 104 -19.04 -7.43 6.59
C GLN A 104 -19.39 -6.89 5.19
N VAL A 105 -19.15 -5.61 4.94
CA VAL A 105 -19.57 -4.93 3.69
C VAL A 105 -18.59 -5.17 2.54
N MET A 106 -17.29 -5.17 2.82
CA MET A 106 -16.23 -5.23 1.81
C MET A 106 -15.52 -6.58 1.75
N GLY A 107 -15.81 -7.51 2.67
CA GLY A 107 -15.14 -8.81 2.74
C GLY A 107 -13.69 -8.76 3.24
N THR A 108 -13.23 -7.62 3.77
CA THR A 108 -11.88 -7.41 4.31
C THR A 108 -11.91 -6.52 5.56
N PRO A 109 -11.09 -6.78 6.60
CA PRO A 109 -11.07 -5.96 7.82
C PRO A 109 -10.64 -4.51 7.57
N SER A 110 -9.86 -4.24 6.51
CA SER A 110 -9.44 -2.89 6.14
C SER A 110 -8.94 -2.88 4.70
N VAL A 111 -9.62 -2.14 3.82
CA VAL A 111 -9.16 -1.97 2.43
C VAL A 111 -7.82 -1.23 2.38
N ALA A 112 -7.73 -0.08 3.07
CA ALA A 112 -6.57 0.79 3.00
C ALA A 112 -5.30 0.11 3.52
N GLU A 113 -5.33 -0.46 4.73
CA GLU A 113 -4.13 -1.06 5.33
C GLU A 113 -3.67 -2.30 4.58
N ALA A 114 -4.59 -3.23 4.27
CA ALA A 114 -4.24 -4.45 3.57
C ALA A 114 -3.68 -4.17 2.19
N ALA A 115 -4.30 -3.25 1.43
CA ALA A 115 -3.83 -2.90 0.09
C ALA A 115 -2.44 -2.23 0.13
N ALA A 116 -2.19 -1.33 1.08
CA ALA A 116 -0.88 -0.70 1.26
C ALA A 116 0.20 -1.75 1.52
N MET A 117 -0.06 -2.68 2.45
CA MET A 117 0.91 -3.70 2.86
C MET A 117 1.22 -4.69 1.74
N LEU A 118 0.20 -5.19 1.01
CA LEU A 118 0.41 -6.07 -0.13
C LEU A 118 1.21 -5.38 -1.24
N ALA A 119 0.92 -4.11 -1.51
CA ALA A 119 1.62 -3.36 -2.54
C ALA A 119 3.08 -3.09 -2.18
N ALA A 120 3.36 -2.78 -0.91
CA ALA A 120 4.72 -2.66 -0.37
C ALA A 120 5.50 -3.98 -0.43
N GLY A 121 4.83 -5.12 -0.21
CA GLY A 121 5.41 -6.46 -0.36
C GLY A 121 5.50 -6.96 -1.80
N ASN A 122 5.13 -6.12 -2.78
CA ASN A 122 5.03 -6.46 -4.20
C ASN A 122 4.25 -7.76 -4.48
N ILE A 123 3.16 -7.97 -3.74
CA ILE A 123 2.30 -9.13 -3.96
C ILE A 123 1.52 -8.94 -5.25
N ASP A 124 1.74 -9.82 -6.22
CA ASP A 124 0.90 -9.91 -7.41
C ASP A 124 -0.07 -11.09 -7.28
N TRP A 125 -1.35 -10.75 -7.08
CA TRP A 125 -2.40 -11.74 -6.92
C TRP A 125 -2.84 -12.36 -8.26
N GLN A 126 -2.57 -11.71 -9.40
CA GLN A 126 -2.94 -12.27 -10.71
C GLN A 126 -2.04 -13.45 -11.06
N SER A 127 -0.74 -13.32 -10.77
CA SER A 127 0.24 -14.41 -10.87
C SER A 127 -0.10 -15.62 -9.96
N THR A 128 -0.86 -15.39 -8.90
CA THR A 128 -1.30 -16.45 -7.97
C THR A 128 -2.42 -17.34 -8.55
N ILE A 129 -3.29 -16.80 -9.41
CA ILE A 129 -4.47 -17.53 -9.93
C ILE A 129 -4.08 -18.45 -11.10
N GLY A 130 -2.97 -18.16 -11.79
CA GLY A 130 -2.44 -19.00 -12.87
C GLY A 130 -2.08 -20.43 -12.46
N LEU A 131 -1.97 -20.72 -11.15
CA LEU A 131 -1.73 -22.07 -10.63
C LEU A 131 -3.01 -22.90 -10.42
N GLN A 132 -4.20 -22.30 -10.50
CA GLN A 132 -5.48 -23.02 -10.32
C GLN A 132 -6.22 -23.35 -11.62
N VAL A 133 -5.75 -22.85 -12.77
CA VAL A 133 -6.25 -23.27 -14.09
C VAL A 133 -5.10 -23.93 -14.82
N GLY A 134 -5.06 -25.26 -14.79
CA GLY A 134 -4.00 -26.05 -15.43
C GLY A 134 -3.77 -25.63 -16.88
N LYS A 135 -2.59 -25.09 -17.15
CA LYS A 135 -1.97 -25.12 -18.46
C LYS A 135 -0.51 -25.53 -18.28
N ASN A 136 -0.18 -26.63 -18.94
CA ASN A 136 1.15 -27.20 -18.99
C ASN A 136 2.16 -26.22 -19.62
N GLU A 137 3.42 -26.48 -19.25
CA GLU A 137 4.68 -26.13 -19.93
C GLU A 137 5.31 -24.74 -19.68
N GLU A 138 6.18 -24.78 -18.67
CA GLU A 138 7.64 -24.56 -18.77
C GLU A 138 8.27 -23.16 -18.86
N GLN A 139 9.14 -22.94 -17.85
CA GLN A 139 10.40 -22.20 -17.80
C GLN A 139 10.41 -20.77 -17.19
N PHE A 140 11.08 -20.72 -16.02
CA PHE A 140 11.28 -19.66 -15.03
C PHE A 140 12.32 -18.59 -15.44
N SER A 141 12.25 -17.37 -14.85
CA SER A 141 13.38 -16.81 -14.06
C SER A 141 13.07 -15.54 -13.23
N THR A 142 13.47 -15.60 -11.95
CA THR A 142 13.96 -14.54 -11.03
C THR A 142 13.07 -13.37 -10.59
N HIS A 143 12.21 -13.60 -9.60
CA HIS A 143 12.39 -13.18 -8.19
C HIS A 143 11.12 -13.57 -7.41
N GLN A 144 11.18 -14.73 -6.75
CA GLN A 144 10.27 -15.20 -5.70
C GLN A 144 8.78 -14.92 -5.98
N SER A 145 8.25 -15.56 -7.02
CA SER A 145 6.81 -15.73 -7.18
C SER A 145 6.29 -16.41 -5.92
N LEU A 146 5.59 -15.66 -5.09
CA LEU A 146 4.77 -16.21 -4.03
C LEU A 146 3.75 -17.11 -4.70
N GLN A 147 4.07 -18.40 -4.77
CA GLN A 147 3.06 -19.43 -4.86
C GLN A 147 2.26 -19.29 -3.55
N LEU A 148 1.25 -18.42 -3.58
CA LEU A 148 0.25 -18.26 -2.54
C LEU A 148 -0.49 -19.60 -2.51
N ASN A 149 0.11 -20.59 -1.85
CA ASN A 149 -0.52 -21.87 -1.64
C ASN A 149 -1.87 -21.58 -1.00
N ALA A 150 -2.93 -22.23 -1.48
CA ALA A 150 -4.32 -22.08 -1.04
C ALA A 150 -4.54 -22.31 0.49
N HIS A 151 -3.47 -22.59 1.24
CA HIS A 151 -3.42 -22.76 2.69
C HIS A 151 -2.98 -21.52 3.49
N LEU A 152 -2.52 -20.42 2.87
CA LEU A 152 -2.18 -19.22 3.65
C LEU A 152 -3.46 -18.48 4.05
N ALA A 153 -4.02 -18.85 5.19
CA ALA A 153 -5.10 -18.11 5.85
C ALA A 153 -4.67 -16.69 6.29
N ASN A 154 -3.36 -16.43 6.36
CA ASN A 154 -2.80 -15.15 6.79
C ASN A 154 -1.42 -14.89 6.13
N LEU A 155 -1.31 -13.78 5.39
CA LEU A 155 -0.08 -13.31 4.73
C LEU A 155 0.78 -12.40 5.61
N THR A 156 0.24 -11.88 6.70
CA THR A 156 0.93 -10.88 7.53
C THR A 156 2.28 -11.35 8.06
N PRO A 157 2.45 -12.60 8.57
CA PRO A 157 3.76 -13.08 9.01
C PRO A 157 4.82 -13.02 7.90
N TYR A 158 4.46 -13.46 6.69
CA TYR A 158 5.36 -13.39 5.53
C TYR A 158 5.69 -11.93 5.15
N LEU A 159 4.69 -11.06 5.10
CA LEU A 159 4.90 -9.64 4.81
C LEU A 159 5.88 -9.00 5.81
N ILE A 160 5.72 -9.31 7.10
CA ILE A 160 6.61 -8.82 8.15
C ILE A 160 8.02 -9.37 7.98
N ASP A 161 8.17 -10.66 7.65
CA ASP A 161 9.45 -11.35 7.45
C ASP A 161 10.28 -10.70 6.34
N ILE A 162 9.65 -10.39 5.19
CA ILE A 162 10.32 -9.68 4.08
C ILE A 162 10.56 -8.19 4.36
N GLY A 163 10.08 -7.67 5.50
CA GLY A 163 10.32 -6.28 5.91
C GLY A 163 9.17 -5.31 5.63
N VAL A 164 7.98 -5.76 5.21
CA VAL A 164 6.83 -4.86 5.07
C VAL A 164 6.40 -4.33 6.44
N ARG A 165 6.20 -3.02 6.53
CA ARG A 165 5.69 -2.35 7.72
C ARG A 165 4.54 -1.43 7.34
N CYS A 166 3.45 -1.47 8.10
CA CYS A 166 2.45 -0.41 8.08
C CYS A 166 2.98 0.76 8.90
N LEU A 167 3.31 1.86 8.22
CA LEU A 167 3.88 3.06 8.84
C LEU A 167 2.80 3.96 9.41
N VAL A 168 1.66 4.01 8.72
CA VAL A 168 0.50 4.80 9.14
C VAL A 168 -0.73 3.90 9.08
N PRO A 169 -1.28 3.48 10.24
CA PRO A 169 -2.57 2.82 10.33
C PRO A 169 -3.69 3.66 9.70
N LYS A 170 -4.83 3.04 9.38
CA LYS A 170 -5.87 3.73 8.62
C LYS A 170 -6.35 5.02 9.33
N GLN A 171 -6.36 6.12 8.59
CA GLN A 171 -6.89 7.42 9.00
C GLN A 171 -8.04 7.81 8.08
N ILE A 172 -9.15 8.30 8.63
CA ILE A 172 -10.36 8.66 7.88
C ILE A 172 -10.42 10.18 7.71
N PHE A 173 -10.55 10.63 6.47
CA PHE A 173 -10.60 12.04 6.08
C PHE A 173 -11.94 12.40 5.46
N ARG A 174 -12.38 13.61 5.76
CA ARG A 174 -13.54 14.30 5.16
C ARG A 174 -13.16 15.75 4.94
N LEU A 175 -13.67 16.35 3.87
CA LEU A 175 -13.61 17.79 3.68
C LEU A 175 -14.90 18.42 4.20
N ASN A 176 -14.84 19.63 4.75
CA ASN A 176 -16.03 20.32 5.26
C ASN A 176 -17.07 20.57 4.14
N ASP A 177 -16.60 20.75 2.91
CA ASP A 177 -17.43 21.09 1.75
C ASP A 177 -17.85 19.85 0.92
N GLU A 178 -17.50 18.64 1.35
CA GLU A 178 -17.87 17.39 0.68
C GLU A 178 -18.35 16.33 1.70
N PRO A 179 -19.55 15.72 1.54
CA PRO A 179 -20.09 14.78 2.53
C PRO A 179 -19.38 13.43 2.57
N LYS A 180 -18.45 13.18 1.64
CA LYS A 180 -17.81 11.88 1.43
C LYS A 180 -16.51 11.77 2.20
N ALA A 181 -16.15 10.53 2.51
CA ALA A 181 -14.92 10.19 3.20
C ALA A 181 -13.98 9.35 2.34
N VAL A 182 -12.68 9.56 2.57
CA VAL A 182 -11.61 8.67 2.13
C VAL A 182 -10.88 8.15 3.37
N THR A 183 -10.32 6.95 3.27
CA THR A 183 -9.52 6.31 4.30
C THR A 183 -8.15 6.04 3.71
N ILE A 184 -7.10 6.49 4.38
CA ILE A 184 -5.71 6.40 3.92
C ILE A 184 -4.90 5.58 4.92
N ALA A 185 -4.04 4.70 4.41
CA ALA A 185 -3.01 4.02 5.18
C ALA A 185 -1.69 4.06 4.39
N VAL A 186 -0.56 3.95 5.07
CA VAL A 186 0.77 3.98 4.43
C VAL A 186 1.59 2.79 4.86
N ALA A 187 2.22 2.12 3.91
CA ALA A 187 3.14 1.02 4.17
C ALA A 187 4.42 1.15 3.32
N ALA A 188 5.50 0.53 3.79
CA ALA A 188 6.76 0.48 3.06
C ALA A 188 7.46 -0.86 3.29
N LEU A 189 8.38 -1.18 2.39
CA LEU A 189 9.35 -2.25 2.58
C LEU A 189 10.55 -1.65 3.32
N ILE A 190 10.72 -2.05 4.58
CA ILE A 190 11.86 -1.70 5.44
C ILE A 190 12.52 -3.00 5.86
N PRO A 191 13.46 -3.53 5.06
CA PRO A 191 14.16 -4.75 5.38
C PRO A 191 14.85 -4.64 6.74
N PRO A 192 14.92 -5.72 7.53
CA PRO A 192 15.70 -5.73 8.75
C PRO A 192 17.15 -5.34 8.44
N LEU A 193 17.75 -4.50 9.28
CA LEU A 193 19.14 -4.10 9.13
C LEU A 193 20.01 -5.36 9.15
N SER A 194 20.69 -5.66 8.04
CA SER A 194 21.67 -6.76 8.03
C SER A 194 22.83 -6.39 8.97
N GLU A 195 23.18 -7.27 9.91
CA GLU A 195 24.29 -7.06 10.88
C GLU A 195 25.63 -6.73 10.21
N ASN A 196 25.81 -7.07 8.92
CA ASN A 196 27.05 -6.82 8.16
C ASN A 196 27.36 -5.35 7.81
N ASN A 197 26.51 -4.38 8.16
CA ASN A 197 26.76 -2.96 7.87
C ASN A 197 27.30 -2.14 9.06
N LEU A 198 27.62 -2.78 10.19
CA LEU A 198 28.21 -2.11 11.37
C LEU A 198 29.75 -2.21 11.44
N ALA A 199 30.41 -2.83 10.45
CA ALA A 199 31.84 -3.11 10.48
C ALA A 199 32.66 -2.49 9.33
N ARG A 200 32.24 -1.36 8.75
CA ARG A 200 33.07 -0.62 7.77
C ARG A 200 33.04 0.89 7.98
#